data_AF-K0QZU5-F1
#
_entry.id   AF-K0QZU5-F1
#
_cell.length_a   1.000
_cell.length_b   1.000
_cell.length_c   1.000
_cell.angle_alpha   90.00
_cell.angle_beta   90.00
_cell.angle_gamma   90.00
#
_symmetry.space_group_name_H-M   'P 1'
#
loop_
_entity.id
_entity.type
_entity.pdbx_description
1 polymer ?
#
loop_
_entity_poly.entity_id
_entity_poly.type
_entity_poly.pdbx_seq_one_letter_code
_entity_poly.pdbx_strand_id
1 'polypeptide(L)'
;MDGVGKQEGDVLVLGATNVPWELDAAIRRRFEKRVYIPLPEPEARSVMVKIHLGDTPNNLTESDFDKLGQMTEGASGSDIGVLVKEALMEPLRKCQQAQQFLPIGNYLVPCKQYPNCAYCPPKLSTDPPNKNYDCSRCGAKRMQLWDVPSEKLKAPDVCVEDFQSVLRHSHSTVSKEELEEYENWTRQFGQEGA
;
A
#
# COMPACT_ATOMS: atom_id res chain seq x y z
N MET A 1 25.71 -0.16 30.49
CA MET A 1 25.78 1.19 29.92
C MET A 1 25.63 2.16 31.06
N ASP A 2 26.73 2.81 31.41
CA ASP A 2 26.74 3.78 32.50
C ASP A 2 26.13 5.10 32.04
N GLY A 3 25.29 5.65 32.92
CA GLY A 3 24.79 7.00 32.83
C GLY A 3 25.95 7.97 32.99
N VAL A 4 25.80 9.13 32.38
CA VAL A 4 26.85 10.11 32.11
C VAL A 4 27.65 10.45 33.37
N GLY A 5 28.86 9.89 33.45
CA GLY A 5 29.88 10.18 34.44
C GLY A 5 31.22 10.47 33.75
N LYS A 6 31.42 11.75 33.39
CA LYS A 6 32.70 12.44 33.10
C LYS A 6 33.61 11.86 31.99
N GLN A 7 33.38 12.43 30.80
CA GLN A 7 34.32 12.80 29.71
C GLN A 7 35.13 11.69 28.99
N GLU A 8 34.67 11.29 27.79
CA GLU A 8 35.19 11.70 26.46
C GLU A 8 34.41 10.95 25.36
N GLY A 9 33.66 11.72 24.54
CA GLY A 9 32.80 11.23 23.46
C GLY A 9 31.32 11.22 23.84
N ASP A 10 30.53 12.13 23.29
CA ASP A 10 29.07 12.14 23.44
C ASP A 10 28.47 10.99 22.62
N VAL A 11 28.51 9.78 23.17
CA VAL A 11 27.90 8.60 22.56
C VAL A 11 26.40 8.59 22.87
N LEU A 12 25.58 8.85 21.85
CA LEU A 12 24.12 8.71 21.95
C LEU A 12 23.72 7.23 21.76
N VAL A 13 22.97 6.71 22.73
CA VAL A 13 22.40 5.36 22.67
C VAL A 13 20.91 5.45 22.37
N LEU A 14 20.48 4.83 21.26
CA LEU A 14 19.08 4.69 20.88
C LEU A 14 18.66 3.23 20.99
N GLY A 15 17.56 2.98 21.69
CA GLY A 15 16.92 1.66 21.78
C GLY A 15 15.48 1.75 21.27
N ALA A 16 15.02 0.72 20.56
CA ALA A 16 13.64 0.58 20.13
C ALA A 16 13.08 -0.74 20.67
N THR A 17 11.86 -0.71 21.21
CA THR A 17 11.17 -1.90 21.71
C THR A 17 9.67 -1.76 21.49
N ASN A 18 9.02 -2.87 21.11
CA ASN A 18 7.56 -2.98 21.03
C ASN A 18 6.95 -3.65 22.28
N VAL A 19 7.75 -3.92 23.32
CA VAL A 19 7.32 -4.55 24.57
C VAL A 19 8.03 -3.91 25.77
N PRO A 20 7.77 -2.62 26.07
CA PRO A 20 8.52 -1.89 27.10
C PRO A 20 8.29 -2.38 28.53
N TRP A 21 7.22 -3.15 28.79
CA TRP A 21 6.93 -3.77 30.09
C TRP A 21 7.81 -4.99 30.40
N GLU A 22 8.34 -5.67 29.39
CA GLU A 22 9.27 -6.81 29.58
C GLU A 22 10.70 -6.36 29.91
N LEU A 23 10.99 -5.05 29.77
CA LEU A 23 12.32 -4.52 30.04
C LEU A 23 12.62 -4.54 31.54
N ASP A 24 13.70 -5.24 31.91
CA ASP A 24 14.13 -5.30 33.31
C ASP A 24 14.38 -3.91 33.91
N ALA A 25 14.07 -3.79 35.21
CA ALA A 25 14.17 -2.53 35.94
C ALA A 25 15.59 -1.95 35.93
N ALA A 26 16.64 -2.78 35.91
CA ALA A 26 18.02 -2.31 35.88
C ALA A 26 18.35 -1.61 34.56
N ILE A 27 17.91 -2.17 33.43
CA ILE A 27 18.11 -1.56 32.10
C ILE A 27 17.23 -0.33 31.94
N ARG A 28 15.96 -0.42 32.36
CA ARG A 28 14.99 0.68 32.24
C ARG A 28 15.45 1.95 32.95
N ARG A 29 16.18 1.84 34.07
CA ARG A 29 16.79 2.98 34.79
C ARG A 29 18.00 3.60 34.08
N ARG A 30 18.61 2.91 33.12
CA ARG A 30 19.73 3.45 32.32
C ARG A 30 19.25 4.25 31.09
N PHE A 31 17.97 4.13 30.73
CA PHE A 31 17.33 4.96 29.71
C PHE A 31 16.59 6.13 30.36
N GLU A 32 17.30 7.26 30.47
CA GLU A 32 16.85 8.50 31.11
C GLU A 32 15.74 9.21 30.32
N LYS A 33 15.69 9.05 28.98
CA LYS A 33 14.63 9.60 28.13
C LYS A 33 13.87 8.48 27.44
N ARG A 34 12.55 8.57 27.45
CA ARG A 34 11.63 7.58 26.87
C ARG A 34 10.62 8.32 26.02
N VAL A 35 10.63 8.05 24.72
CA VAL A 35 9.71 8.68 23.77
C VAL A 35 8.72 7.64 23.32
N TYR A 36 7.44 7.85 23.64
CA TYR A 36 6.36 7.07 23.07
C TYR A 36 6.12 7.54 21.62
N ILE A 37 6.10 6.60 20.70
CA ILE A 37 5.83 6.85 19.27
C ILE A 37 4.41 6.35 19.00
N PRO A 38 3.40 7.24 18.92
CA PRO A 38 2.03 6.85 18.65
C PRO A 38 1.84 6.45 17.18
N LEU A 39 0.66 5.88 16.89
CA LEU A 39 0.21 5.69 15.52
C LEU A 39 0.08 7.02 14.77
N PRO A 40 0.34 7.05 13.45
CA PRO A 40 0.28 8.27 12.66
C PRO A 40 -1.14 8.82 12.57
N GLU A 41 -1.28 10.15 12.63
CA GLU A 41 -2.54 10.88 12.40
C GLU A 41 -2.95 10.84 10.92
N PRO A 42 -4.23 11.14 10.58
CA PRO A 42 -4.73 11.07 9.21
C PRO A 42 -3.86 11.82 8.19
N GLU A 43 -3.42 13.04 8.50
CA GLU A 43 -2.56 13.85 7.62
C GLU A 43 -1.19 13.19 7.40
N ALA A 44 -0.59 12.65 8.47
CA ALA A 44 0.66 11.90 8.37
C ALA A 44 0.48 10.65 7.51
N ARG A 45 -0.64 9.93 7.64
CA ARG A 45 -0.93 8.76 6.80
C ARG A 45 -1.08 9.12 5.32
N SER A 46 -1.75 10.23 5.00
CA SER A 46 -1.83 10.75 3.62
C SER A 46 -0.45 11.01 3.03
N VAL A 47 0.45 11.64 3.80
CA VAL A 47 1.85 11.86 3.40
C VAL A 47 2.60 10.54 3.22
N MET A 48 2.41 9.58 4.12
CA MET A 48 3.06 8.26 4.01
C MET A 48 2.63 7.50 2.76
N VAL A 49 1.34 7.53 2.40
CA VAL A 49 0.84 6.95 1.14
C VAL A 49 1.56 7.59 -0.06
N LYS A 50 1.68 8.92 -0.07
CA LYS A 50 2.36 9.67 -1.14
C LYS A 50 3.85 9.30 -1.24
N ILE A 51 4.54 9.19 -0.11
CA ILE A 51 5.95 8.77 -0.05
C ILE A 51 6.12 7.35 -0.59
N HIS A 52 5.26 6.41 -0.18
CA HIS A 52 5.35 5.02 -0.61
C HIS A 52 4.96 4.81 -2.08
N LEU A 53 4.11 5.67 -2.64
CA LEU A 53 3.74 5.63 -4.06
C LEU A 53 4.90 6.08 -4.97
N GLY A 54 5.70 7.03 -4.49
CA GLY A 54 6.87 7.56 -5.19
C GLY A 54 6.51 8.14 -6.56
N ASP A 55 7.34 7.85 -7.56
CA ASP A 55 7.16 8.34 -8.94
C ASP A 55 6.26 7.43 -9.80
N THR A 56 5.56 6.47 -9.18
CA THR A 56 4.73 5.52 -9.92
C THR A 56 3.56 6.25 -10.60
N PRO A 57 3.30 6.03 -11.90
CA PRO A 57 2.17 6.62 -12.59
C PRO A 57 0.85 6.30 -11.89
N ASN A 58 0.15 7.36 -11.51
CA ASN A 58 -1.11 7.29 -10.78
C ASN A 58 -2.02 8.45 -11.21
N ASN A 59 -3.32 8.31 -10.99
CA ASN A 59 -4.31 9.34 -11.29
C ASN A 59 -4.92 9.95 -10.01
N LEU A 60 -4.20 9.89 -8.89
CA LEU A 60 -4.67 10.34 -7.58
C LEU A 60 -4.54 11.86 -7.44
N THR A 61 -5.58 12.51 -6.91
CA THR A 61 -5.54 13.92 -6.54
C THR A 61 -5.13 14.10 -5.07
N GLU A 62 -4.73 15.31 -4.66
CA GLU A 62 -4.47 15.61 -3.22
C GLU A 62 -5.68 15.24 -2.35
N SER A 63 -6.90 15.52 -2.83
CA SER A 63 -8.13 15.14 -2.11
C SER A 63 -8.32 13.63 -1.96
N ASP A 64 -7.71 12.82 -2.83
CA ASP A 64 -7.77 11.38 -2.73
C ASP A 64 -6.75 10.85 -1.72
N PHE A 65 -5.58 11.47 -1.62
CA PHE A 65 -4.62 11.17 -0.54
C PHE A 65 -5.23 11.48 0.84
N ASP A 66 -5.97 12.59 0.97
CA ASP A 66 -6.68 12.92 2.21
C ASP A 66 -7.72 11.85 2.59
N LYS A 67 -8.52 11.40 1.60
CA LYS A 67 -9.48 10.30 1.81
C LYS A 67 -8.77 9.01 2.21
N LEU A 68 -7.66 8.65 1.55
CA LEU A 68 -6.89 7.46 1.89
C LEU A 68 -6.32 7.53 3.31
N GLY A 69 -5.86 8.70 3.76
CA GLY A 69 -5.44 8.93 5.15
C GLY A 69 -6.57 8.72 6.15
N GLN A 70 -7.79 9.16 5.83
CA GLN A 70 -8.97 8.92 6.65
C GLN A 70 -9.39 7.44 6.67
N MET A 71 -9.35 6.75 5.53
CA MET A 71 -9.74 5.34 5.40
C MET A 71 -8.76 4.36 6.05
N THR A 72 -7.53 4.80 6.34
CA THR A 72 -6.46 4.00 6.95
C THR A 72 -6.36 4.23 8.47
N GLU A 73 -7.47 4.56 9.13
CA GLU A 73 -7.49 4.77 10.57
C GLU A 73 -6.97 3.56 11.35
N GLY A 74 -6.07 3.81 12.30
CA GLY A 74 -5.44 2.78 13.12
C GLY A 74 -4.37 1.95 12.40
N ALA A 75 -4.05 2.25 11.13
CA ALA A 75 -2.96 1.59 10.41
C ALA A 75 -1.61 2.10 10.91
N SER A 76 -0.65 1.18 11.10
CA SER A 76 0.74 1.51 11.34
C SER A 76 1.44 1.96 10.06
N GLY A 77 2.63 2.55 10.19
CA GLY A 77 3.44 2.90 9.03
C GLY A 77 3.79 1.70 8.14
N SER A 78 4.02 0.54 8.77
CA SER A 78 4.25 -0.72 8.07
C SER A 78 3.03 -1.17 7.28
N ASP A 79 1.84 -1.06 7.86
CA ASP A 79 0.58 -1.42 7.20
C ASP A 79 0.33 -0.56 5.97
N ILE A 80 0.58 0.75 6.06
CA ILE A 80 0.46 1.67 4.92
C ILE A 80 1.44 1.29 3.81
N GLY A 81 2.68 0.93 4.16
CA GLY A 81 3.67 0.47 3.20
C GLY A 81 3.25 -0.83 2.49
N VAL A 82 2.63 -1.77 3.21
CA VAL A 82 2.07 -3.01 2.61
C VAL A 82 0.86 -2.68 1.73
N LEU A 83 -0.05 -1.83 2.21
CA LEU A 83 -1.23 -1.39 1.47
C LEU A 83 -0.86 -0.79 0.10
N VAL A 84 0.11 0.12 0.08
CA VAL A 84 0.55 0.76 -1.17
C VAL A 84 1.18 -0.28 -2.10
N LYS A 85 2.05 -1.16 -1.59
CA LYS A 85 2.64 -2.23 -2.42
C LYS A 85 1.59 -3.14 -3.04
N GLU A 86 0.55 -3.50 -2.29
CA GLU A 86 -0.56 -4.30 -2.80
C GLU A 86 -1.38 -3.53 -3.85
N ALA A 87 -1.65 -2.24 -3.63
CA ALA A 87 -2.35 -1.40 -4.60
C ALA A 87 -1.55 -1.21 -5.90
N LEU A 88 -0.22 -1.13 -5.82
CA LEU A 88 0.67 -1.09 -6.99
C LEU A 88 0.60 -2.36 -7.85
N MET A 89 0.20 -3.49 -7.26
CA MET A 89 0.05 -4.76 -7.98
C MET A 89 -1.32 -4.90 -8.68
N GLU A 90 -2.31 -4.07 -8.35
CA GLU A 90 -3.64 -4.13 -8.95
C GLU A 90 -3.65 -3.87 -10.47
N PRO A 91 -2.94 -2.86 -11.01
CA PRO A 91 -2.79 -2.72 -12.46
C PRO A 91 -2.27 -3.96 -13.17
N LEU A 92 -1.31 -4.66 -12.55
CA LEU A 92 -0.74 -5.89 -13.10
C LEU A 92 -1.77 -7.03 -13.04
N ARG A 93 -2.50 -7.18 -11.93
CA ARG A 93 -3.59 -8.15 -11.78
C ARG A 93 -4.68 -7.93 -12.85
N LYS A 94 -5.06 -6.67 -13.11
CA LYS A 94 -5.98 -6.31 -14.20
C LYS A 94 -5.45 -6.74 -15.57
N CYS A 95 -4.16 -6.53 -15.85
CA CYS A 95 -3.53 -6.98 -17.09
C CYS A 95 -3.55 -8.51 -17.23
N GLN A 96 -3.27 -9.25 -16.15
CA GLN A 96 -3.27 -10.71 -16.15
C GLN A 96 -4.67 -11.31 -16.34
N GLN A 97 -5.68 -10.70 -15.74
CA GLN A 97 -7.08 -11.16 -15.81
C GLN A 97 -7.80 -10.69 -17.08
N ALA A 98 -7.26 -9.70 -17.79
CA ALA A 98 -7.87 -9.16 -18.99
C ALA A 98 -7.95 -10.20 -20.11
N GLN A 99 -9.14 -10.33 -20.68
CA GLN A 99 -9.42 -11.17 -21.85
C GLN A 99 -9.44 -10.35 -23.16
N GLN A 100 -9.46 -9.03 -23.05
CA GLN A 100 -9.52 -8.08 -24.15
C GLN A 100 -8.61 -6.90 -23.86
N PHE A 101 -7.92 -6.43 -24.89
CA PHE A 101 -7.06 -5.26 -24.85
C PHE A 101 -7.52 -4.24 -25.88
N LEU A 102 -7.53 -2.97 -25.48
CA LEU A 102 -7.93 -1.85 -26.32
C LEU A 102 -6.68 -1.16 -26.90
N PRO A 103 -6.59 -0.93 -28.21
CA PRO A 103 -5.53 -0.14 -28.80
C PRO A 103 -5.75 1.36 -28.52
N ILE A 104 -4.80 1.99 -27.85
CA ILE A 104 -4.75 3.44 -27.61
C ILE A 104 -3.42 3.95 -28.17
N GLY A 105 -3.47 4.59 -29.35
CA GLY A 105 -2.28 4.98 -30.08
C GLY A 105 -1.43 3.75 -30.45
N ASN A 106 -0.18 3.72 -30.00
CA ASN A 106 0.74 2.60 -30.21
C ASN A 106 0.68 1.53 -29.11
N TYR A 107 -0.11 1.75 -28.06
CA TYR A 107 -0.16 0.90 -26.89
C TYR A 107 -1.45 0.08 -26.81
N LEU A 108 -1.41 -1.02 -26.07
CA LEU A 108 -2.52 -1.89 -25.72
C LEU A 108 -2.74 -1.80 -24.21
N VAL A 109 -3.96 -1.45 -23.82
CA VAL A 109 -4.38 -1.37 -22.41
C VAL A 109 -5.43 -2.45 -22.12
N PRO A 110 -5.46 -3.03 -20.92
CA PRO A 110 -6.49 -4.02 -20.57
C PRO A 110 -7.88 -3.38 -20.52
N CYS A 111 -8.88 -4.07 -21.08
CA CYS A 111 -10.28 -3.67 -20.92
C CYS A 111 -10.76 -3.94 -19.49
N LYS A 112 -11.46 -2.99 -18.88
CA LYS A 112 -12.02 -3.13 -17.52
C LYS A 112 -13.14 -4.17 -17.42
N GLN A 113 -13.82 -4.45 -18.53
CA GLN A 113 -14.96 -5.36 -18.58
C GLN A 113 -14.86 -6.26 -19.80
N TYR A 114 -15.41 -7.46 -19.66
CA TYR A 114 -15.57 -8.43 -20.73
C TYR A 114 -17.03 -8.88 -20.82
N PRO A 115 -17.68 -8.80 -21.99
CA PRO A 115 -17.20 -8.15 -23.22
C PRO A 115 -17.14 -6.62 -23.08
N ASN A 116 -16.13 -5.98 -23.67
CA ASN A 116 -15.94 -4.52 -23.59
C ASN A 116 -17.11 -3.71 -24.20
N CYS A 117 -17.84 -4.27 -25.18
CA CYS A 117 -19.08 -3.69 -25.69
C CYS A 117 -20.03 -4.79 -26.16
N ALA A 118 -21.31 -4.46 -26.35
CA ALA A 118 -22.34 -5.39 -26.81
C ALA A 118 -22.08 -6.02 -28.19
N TYR A 119 -21.17 -5.44 -28.98
CA TYR A 119 -20.80 -5.89 -30.33
C TYR A 119 -19.44 -6.61 -30.37
N CYS A 120 -18.82 -6.84 -29.21
CA CYS A 120 -17.60 -7.65 -29.15
C CYS A 120 -17.93 -9.10 -29.49
N PRO A 121 -17.24 -9.74 -30.45
CA PRO A 121 -17.54 -11.10 -30.83
C PRO A 121 -17.25 -12.06 -29.66
N PRO A 122 -18.22 -12.87 -29.21
CA PRO A 122 -17.98 -13.90 -28.22
C PRO A 122 -17.12 -15.02 -28.83
N LYS A 123 -16.29 -15.67 -28.00
CA LYS A 123 -15.60 -16.91 -28.39
C LYS A 123 -16.59 -18.05 -28.23
N LEU A 124 -16.93 -18.70 -29.34
CA LEU A 124 -17.75 -19.91 -29.32
C LEU A 124 -16.87 -21.15 -29.20
N SER A 125 -17.38 -22.22 -28.62
CA SER A 125 -16.67 -23.50 -28.52
C SER A 125 -16.37 -24.13 -29.89
N THR A 126 -17.15 -23.75 -30.91
CA THR A 126 -17.04 -24.23 -32.29
C THR A 126 -16.09 -23.41 -33.15
N ASP A 127 -15.51 -22.32 -32.62
CA ASP A 127 -14.66 -21.45 -33.41
C ASP A 127 -13.29 -22.08 -33.68
N PRO A 128 -12.73 -21.90 -34.90
CA PRO A 128 -11.40 -22.41 -35.22
C PRO A 128 -10.33 -21.74 -34.34
N PRO A 129 -9.23 -22.45 -34.03
CA PRO A 129 -8.21 -21.97 -33.08
C PRO A 129 -7.57 -20.63 -33.47
N ASN A 130 -7.51 -20.31 -34.76
CA ASN A 130 -6.88 -19.08 -35.29
C ASN A 130 -7.88 -17.96 -35.65
N LYS A 131 -9.12 -18.01 -35.16
CA LYS A 131 -10.10 -16.95 -35.43
C LYS A 131 -9.67 -15.64 -34.77
N ASN A 132 -9.66 -14.55 -35.54
CA ASN A 132 -9.48 -13.21 -34.99
C ASN A 132 -10.81 -12.71 -34.39
N TYR A 133 -10.76 -12.15 -33.17
CA TYR A 133 -11.91 -11.63 -32.42
C TYR A 133 -11.84 -10.13 -32.19
N ASP A 134 -11.15 -9.41 -33.09
CA ASP A 134 -11.09 -7.95 -33.07
C ASP A 134 -12.49 -7.36 -33.25
N CYS A 135 -12.91 -6.52 -32.30
CA CYS A 135 -14.20 -5.84 -32.38
C CYS A 135 -14.11 -4.64 -33.35
N SER A 136 -14.92 -4.64 -34.40
CA SER A 136 -14.95 -3.55 -35.38
C SER A 136 -15.56 -2.23 -34.84
N ARG A 137 -16.25 -2.26 -33.69
CA ARG A 137 -16.89 -1.09 -33.10
C ARG A 137 -16.02 -0.38 -32.07
N CYS A 138 -15.51 -1.11 -31.09
CA CYS A 138 -14.64 -0.55 -30.05
C CYS A 138 -13.15 -0.75 -30.32
N GLY A 139 -12.77 -1.55 -31.32
CA GLY A 139 -11.36 -1.85 -31.61
C GLY A 139 -10.71 -2.82 -30.61
N ALA A 140 -11.44 -3.29 -29.60
CA ALA A 140 -10.91 -4.22 -28.61
C ALA A 140 -10.49 -5.53 -29.28
N LYS A 141 -9.26 -5.94 -29.01
CA LYS A 141 -8.68 -7.18 -29.49
C LYS A 141 -8.76 -8.23 -28.41
N ARG A 142 -9.26 -9.42 -28.73
CA ARG A 142 -9.28 -10.52 -27.76
C ARG A 142 -7.91 -11.18 -27.73
N MET A 143 -7.21 -11.00 -26.63
CA MET A 143 -5.89 -11.56 -26.41
C MET A 143 -5.62 -11.63 -24.91
N GLN A 144 -4.72 -12.51 -24.50
CA GLN A 144 -4.24 -12.56 -23.12
C GLN A 144 -2.98 -11.72 -22.99
N LEU A 145 -2.56 -11.46 -21.74
CA LEU A 145 -1.32 -10.72 -21.46
C LEU A 145 -0.11 -11.27 -22.23
N TRP A 146 0.00 -12.59 -22.34
CA TRP A 146 1.12 -13.29 -23.00
C TRP A 146 1.19 -13.05 -24.51
N ASP A 147 0.06 -12.72 -25.13
CA ASP A 147 -0.03 -12.43 -26.56
C ASP A 147 0.30 -10.96 -26.88
N VAL A 148 0.38 -10.10 -25.84
CA VAL A 148 0.69 -8.67 -25.98
C VAL A 148 2.21 -8.48 -26.04
N PRO A 149 2.75 -7.88 -27.11
CA PRO A 149 4.17 -7.54 -27.16
C PRO A 149 4.53 -6.58 -26.01
N SER A 150 5.62 -6.88 -25.28
CA SER A 150 5.99 -6.13 -24.06
C SER A 150 6.19 -4.64 -24.31
N GLU A 151 6.70 -4.24 -25.47
CA GLU A 151 6.88 -2.83 -25.87
C GLU A 151 5.57 -2.07 -26.09
N LYS A 152 4.49 -2.80 -26.37
CA LYS A 152 3.16 -2.25 -26.65
C LYS A 152 2.24 -2.30 -25.44
N LEU A 153 2.60 -3.02 -24.37
CA LEU A 153 1.78 -3.09 -23.18
C LEU A 153 1.89 -1.78 -22.39
N LYS A 154 0.75 -1.13 -22.15
CA LYS A 154 0.65 -0.05 -21.18
C LYS A 154 -0.24 -0.51 -20.03
N ALA A 155 0.35 -0.71 -18.86
CA ALA A 155 -0.40 -0.96 -17.65
C ALA A 155 -1.27 0.28 -17.32
N PRO A 156 -2.48 0.09 -16.77
CA PRO A 156 -3.29 1.21 -16.32
C PRO A 156 -2.60 1.92 -15.14
N ASP A 157 -2.80 3.23 -15.04
CA ASP A 157 -2.31 4.00 -13.89
C ASP A 157 -3.03 3.55 -12.62
N VAL A 158 -2.33 3.59 -11.48
CA VAL A 158 -2.89 3.22 -10.17
C VAL A 158 -3.97 4.25 -9.79
N CYS A 159 -5.12 3.76 -9.32
CA CYS A 159 -6.27 4.60 -8.98
C CYS A 159 -6.83 4.34 -7.58
N VAL A 160 -7.71 5.22 -7.09
CA VAL A 160 -8.30 5.12 -5.74
C VAL A 160 -9.01 3.79 -5.55
N GLU A 161 -9.68 3.28 -6.59
CA GLU A 161 -10.39 2.00 -6.53
C GLU A 161 -9.46 0.82 -6.23
N ASP A 162 -8.19 0.91 -6.62
CA ASP A 162 -7.18 -0.13 -6.33
C ASP A 162 -6.89 -0.18 -4.83
N PHE A 163 -6.69 0.97 -4.21
CA PHE A 163 -6.55 1.07 -2.75
C PHE A 163 -7.81 0.60 -2.02
N GLN A 164 -8.99 0.98 -2.49
CA GLN A 164 -10.25 0.53 -1.89
C GLN A 164 -10.45 -0.99 -1.99
N SER A 165 -10.02 -1.61 -3.09
CA SER A 165 -10.06 -3.06 -3.27
C SER A 165 -9.20 -3.78 -2.24
N VAL A 166 -7.98 -3.27 -1.99
CA VAL A 166 -7.05 -3.83 -1.01
C VAL A 166 -7.56 -3.59 0.41
N LEU A 167 -8.05 -2.38 0.72
CA LEU A 167 -8.57 -2.03 2.05
C LEU A 167 -9.74 -2.92 2.51
N ARG A 168 -10.54 -3.45 1.59
CA ARG A 168 -11.62 -4.40 1.94
C ARG A 168 -11.12 -5.70 2.56
N HIS A 169 -9.87 -6.07 2.29
CA HIS A 169 -9.26 -7.33 2.72
C HIS A 169 -8.08 -7.11 3.67
N SER A 170 -7.69 -5.86 3.90
CA SER A 170 -6.60 -5.49 4.80
C SER A 170 -7.14 -5.24 6.20
N HIS A 171 -6.47 -5.81 7.20
CA HIS A 171 -6.72 -5.53 8.61
C HIS A 171 -5.50 -4.80 9.21
N SER A 172 -5.73 -3.90 10.16
CA SER A 172 -4.61 -3.29 10.90
C SER A 172 -3.89 -4.38 11.70
N THR A 173 -2.56 -4.28 11.75
CA THR A 173 -1.75 -5.19 12.56
C THR A 173 -1.72 -4.80 14.03
N VAL A 174 -2.13 -3.57 14.36
CA VAL A 174 -2.11 -3.05 15.74
C VAL A 174 -3.50 -3.16 16.35
N SER A 175 -3.57 -3.86 17.49
CA SER A 175 -4.81 -4.04 18.25
C SER A 175 -5.09 -2.86 19.17
N LYS A 176 -6.35 -2.71 19.62
CA LYS A 176 -6.71 -1.65 20.56
C LYS A 176 -6.17 -1.94 21.96
N GLU A 177 -6.14 -3.21 22.32
CA GLU A 177 -5.64 -3.70 23.60
C GLU A 177 -4.17 -3.37 23.80
N GLU A 178 -3.35 -3.54 22.75
CA GLU A 178 -1.93 -3.13 22.78
C GLU A 178 -1.78 -1.63 23.02
N LEU A 179 -2.59 -0.79 22.35
CA LEU A 179 -2.54 0.66 22.53
C LEU A 179 -2.89 1.07 23.97
N GLU A 180 -3.90 0.45 24.57
CA GLU A 180 -4.27 0.69 25.97
C GLU A 180 -3.14 0.30 26.93
N GLU A 181 -2.45 -0.81 26.67
CA GLU A 181 -1.28 -1.22 27.45
C GLU A 181 -0.16 -0.18 27.38
N TYR A 182 0.12 0.36 26.18
CA TYR A 182 1.09 1.45 26.00
C TYR A 182 0.71 2.73 26.74
N GLU A 183 -0.56 3.14 26.67
CA GLU A 183 -1.04 4.33 27.38
C GLU A 183 -0.89 4.17 28.89
N ASN A 184 -1.26 3.00 29.42
CA ASN A 184 -1.12 2.69 30.84
C ASN A 184 0.34 2.68 31.28
N TRP A 185 1.23 2.05 30.50
CA TRP A 185 2.66 2.04 30.78
C TRP A 185 3.27 3.46 30.76
N THR A 186 2.90 4.27 29.76
CA THR A 186 3.37 5.64 29.61
C THR A 186 2.88 6.53 30.75
N ARG A 187 1.63 6.35 31.20
CA ARG A 187 1.06 7.06 32.36
C ARG A 187 1.76 6.68 33.67
N GLN A 188 2.20 5.43 33.81
CA GLN A 188 2.88 4.95 35.02
C GLN A 188 4.34 5.39 35.13
N PHE A 189 5.09 5.36 34.02
CA PHE A 189 6.54 5.57 34.03
C PHE A 189 7.00 6.91 33.44
N GLY A 190 6.09 7.68 32.85
CA GLY A 190 6.37 8.98 32.25
C GLY A 190 7.27 8.91 31.00
N GLN A 191 7.44 10.06 30.35
CA GLN A 191 8.40 10.24 29.23
C GLN A 191 9.78 10.71 29.70
N GLU A 192 9.85 11.25 30.92
CA GLU A 192 11.09 11.62 31.59
C GLU A 192 11.44 10.52 32.59
N GLY A 193 12.53 9.80 32.34
CA GLY A 193 13.11 8.90 33.33
C GLY A 193 13.59 9.71 34.53
N ALA A 194 13.32 9.18 35.73
CA ALA A 194 13.81 9.74 36.99
C ALA A 194 15.34 9.68 37.09
#